data_AF-A0A8J3N7T5-F1
#
_entry.id   AF-A0A8J3N7T5-F1
#
_cell.length_a   1.000
_cell.length_b   1.000
_cell.length_c   1.000
_cell.angle_alpha   90.00
_cell.angle_beta   90.00
_cell.angle_gamma   90.00
#
_symmetry.space_group_name_H-M   'P 1'
#
loop_
_entity.id
_entity.type
_entity.pdbx_description
1 polymer ?
#
loop_
_entity_poly.entity_id
_entity_poly.type
_entity_poly.pdbx_seq_one_letter_code
_entity_poly.pdbx_strand_id
1 'polypeptide(L)'
;MPPNAAVPGRAGDSERDATVEQLRGAVGSGRLDLDEFDARAARAYRAETVTELAELTADLAPPHQRPVTAGPVIARFGSIEVTATTVRAPSGVFPLHGSVWRCFDYWRTERVTPTWAIAAAVLGFLVVPFVSLLFLLVKEHRTVGVLQVCAWDGTHQHVVDLPVGNPVQARAIEHQVGYVAALARAA
;
A
#
# COMPACT_ATOMS: atom_id res chain seq x y z
N MET A 1 -2.65 -23.52 -20.19
CA MET A 1 -3.46 -22.27 -20.20
C MET A 1 -2.48 -21.12 -20.32
N PRO A 2 -2.29 -20.53 -21.52
CA PRO A 2 -1.47 -19.33 -21.63
C PRO A 2 -2.13 -18.18 -20.85
N PRO A 3 -1.34 -17.28 -20.24
CA PRO A 3 -1.88 -16.12 -19.54
C PRO A 3 -2.64 -15.24 -20.53
N ASN A 4 -3.86 -14.87 -20.16
CA ASN A 4 -4.73 -13.96 -20.89
C ASN A 4 -4.00 -12.62 -21.09
N ALA A 5 -3.50 -12.37 -22.30
CA ALA A 5 -2.94 -11.06 -22.66
C ALA A 5 -4.09 -10.05 -22.51
N ALA A 6 -3.95 -9.13 -21.55
CA ALA A 6 -4.93 -8.08 -21.29
C ALA A 6 -5.26 -7.37 -22.60
N VAL A 7 -6.52 -7.45 -23.03
CA VAL A 7 -7.01 -6.71 -24.20
C VAL A 7 -6.74 -5.22 -23.91
N PRO A 8 -5.95 -4.52 -24.74
CA PRO A 8 -5.65 -3.11 -24.50
C PRO A 8 -6.96 -2.32 -24.53
N GLY A 9 -7.24 -1.61 -23.44
CA GLY A 9 -8.44 -0.78 -23.32
C GLY A 9 -8.47 0.28 -24.42
N ARG A 10 -9.65 0.50 -25.00
CA ARG A 10 -9.89 1.60 -25.95
C ARG A 10 -9.60 2.94 -25.23
N ALA A 11 -8.85 3.82 -25.88
CA ALA A 11 -8.57 5.15 -25.35
C ALA A 11 -9.83 6.02 -25.36
N GLY A 12 -10.19 6.54 -24.19
CA GLY A 12 -11.17 7.62 -24.05
C GLY A 12 -10.56 8.99 -24.31
N ASP A 13 -11.41 10.03 -24.34
CA ASP A 13 -10.96 11.41 -24.51
C ASP A 13 -10.14 11.92 -23.33
N SER A 14 -10.47 11.46 -22.11
CA SER A 14 -9.69 11.77 -20.89
C SER A 14 -8.24 11.34 -20.99
N GLU A 15 -7.99 10.17 -21.56
CA GLU A 15 -6.66 9.61 -21.73
C GLU A 15 -5.90 10.38 -22.82
N ARG A 16 -6.57 10.72 -23.92
CA ARG A 16 -5.99 11.56 -25.00
C ARG A 16 -5.56 12.93 -24.47
N ASP A 17 -6.43 13.60 -23.72
CA ASP A 17 -6.14 14.92 -23.15
C ASP A 17 -5.01 14.88 -22.12
N ALA A 18 -4.98 13.84 -21.28
CA ALA A 18 -3.88 13.63 -20.33
C ALA A 18 -2.53 13.45 -21.03
N THR A 19 -2.49 12.70 -22.14
CA THR A 19 -1.27 12.54 -22.95
C THR A 19 -0.82 13.87 -23.55
N VAL A 20 -1.73 14.69 -24.07
CA VAL A 20 -1.39 16.01 -24.63
C VAL A 20 -0.86 16.95 -23.55
N GLU A 21 -1.43 16.92 -22.35
CA GLU A 21 -0.95 17.73 -21.22
C GLU A 21 0.46 17.31 -20.78
N GLN A 22 0.75 16.01 -20.77
CA GLN A 22 2.10 15.51 -20.51
C GLN A 22 3.11 15.96 -21.57
N LEU A 23 2.71 15.97 -22.86
CA LEU A 23 3.54 16.49 -23.95
C LEU A 23 3.79 18.00 -23.80
N ARG A 24 2.78 18.79 -23.41
CA ARG A 24 2.96 20.23 -23.10
C ARG A 24 3.96 20.45 -21.97
N GLY A 25 3.89 19.64 -20.92
CA GLY A 25 4.87 19.66 -19.84
C GLY A 25 6.30 19.37 -20.33
N ALA A 26 6.46 18.46 -21.31
CA ALA A 26 7.76 18.17 -21.91
C ALA A 26 8.32 19.35 -22.73
N VAL A 27 7.47 20.05 -23.51
CA VAL A 27 7.84 21.28 -24.21
C VAL A 27 8.25 22.38 -23.23
N GLY A 28 7.46 22.60 -22.18
CA GLY A 28 7.78 23.57 -21.13
C GLY A 28 9.11 23.28 -20.41
N SER A 29 9.51 22.00 -20.35
CA SER A 29 10.81 21.57 -19.81
C SER A 29 11.96 21.56 -20.82
N GLY A 30 11.72 21.91 -22.10
CA GLY A 30 12.71 21.90 -23.18
C GLY A 30 13.14 20.51 -23.65
N ARG A 31 12.38 19.46 -23.30
CA ARG A 31 12.65 18.06 -23.68
C ARG A 31 12.01 17.63 -24.99
N LEU A 32 11.11 18.46 -25.53
CA LEU A 32 10.39 18.26 -26.77
C LEU A 32 10.30 19.60 -27.50
N ASP A 33 10.55 19.61 -28.81
CA ASP A 33 10.38 20.82 -29.63
C ASP A 33 8.90 21.04 -29.99
N LEU A 34 8.54 22.26 -30.43
CA LEU A 34 7.18 22.62 -30.83
C LEU A 34 6.70 21.79 -32.05
N ASP A 35 7.56 21.59 -33.04
CA ASP A 35 7.22 20.78 -34.22
C ASP A 35 7.01 19.29 -33.85
N GLU A 36 7.81 18.77 -32.91
CA GLU A 36 7.66 17.41 -32.40
C GLU A 36 6.39 17.27 -31.55
N PHE A 37 6.06 18.30 -30.76
CA PHE A 37 4.82 18.37 -30.01
C PHE A 37 3.61 18.29 -30.91
N ASP A 38 3.55 19.11 -31.96
CA ASP A 38 2.42 19.12 -32.89
C ASP A 38 2.22 17.75 -33.57
N ALA A 39 3.32 17.12 -33.99
CA ALA A 39 3.30 15.79 -34.58
C ALA A 39 2.81 14.71 -33.58
N ARG A 40 3.27 14.77 -32.32
CA ARG A 40 2.87 13.80 -31.28
C ARG A 40 1.45 14.04 -30.78
N ALA A 41 1.01 15.29 -30.64
CA ALA A 41 -0.35 15.65 -30.25
C ALA A 41 -1.37 15.20 -31.30
N ALA A 42 -1.08 15.40 -32.59
CA ALA A 42 -1.92 14.91 -33.68
C ALA A 42 -2.00 13.37 -33.76
N ARG A 43 -0.97 12.66 -33.28
CA ARG A 43 -1.00 11.19 -33.12
C ARG A 43 -1.79 10.77 -31.89
N ALA A 44 -1.67 11.50 -30.78
CA ALA A 44 -2.42 11.24 -29.56
C ALA A 44 -3.95 11.33 -29.80
N TYR A 45 -4.42 12.35 -30.52
CA TYR A 45 -5.85 12.48 -30.82
C TYR A 45 -6.40 11.40 -31.76
N ARG A 46 -5.54 10.74 -32.53
CA ARG A 46 -5.91 9.64 -33.44
C ARG A 46 -5.71 8.25 -32.82
N ALA A 47 -5.16 8.17 -31.62
CA ALA A 47 -4.89 6.90 -30.95
C ALA A 47 -6.20 6.20 -30.57
N GLU A 48 -6.30 4.92 -30.89
CA GLU A 48 -7.49 4.10 -30.60
C GLU A 48 -7.34 3.35 -29.27
N THR A 49 -6.10 3.11 -28.84
CA THR A 49 -5.78 2.32 -27.65
C THR A 49 -4.95 3.10 -26.64
N VAL A 50 -5.12 2.78 -25.35
CA VAL A 50 -4.31 3.39 -24.28
C VAL A 50 -2.82 3.02 -24.43
N THR A 51 -2.51 1.88 -25.06
CA THR A 51 -1.14 1.46 -25.35
C THR A 51 -0.45 2.39 -26.35
N GLU A 52 -1.13 2.80 -27.41
CA GLU A 52 -0.60 3.78 -28.39
C GLU A 52 -0.28 5.14 -27.74
N LEU A 53 -1.13 5.59 -26.80
CA LEU A 53 -0.89 6.82 -26.03
C LEU A 53 0.33 6.71 -25.11
N ALA A 54 0.53 5.55 -24.50
CA ALA A 54 1.68 5.28 -23.64
C ALA A 54 3.01 5.28 -24.41
N GLU A 55 3.02 4.79 -25.65
CA GLU A 55 4.21 4.78 -26.51
C GLU A 55 4.66 6.20 -26.89
N LEU A 56 3.72 7.13 -27.09
CA LEU A 56 4.02 8.52 -27.48
C LEU A 56 4.73 9.34 -26.38
N THR A 57 4.67 8.85 -25.13
CA THR A 57 5.23 9.53 -23.95
C THR A 57 6.27 8.68 -23.20
N ALA A 58 6.60 7.49 -23.70
CA ALA A 58 7.48 6.54 -23.02
C ALA A 58 8.91 7.08 -22.78
N ASP A 59 9.41 7.90 -23.70
CA ASP A 59 10.70 8.59 -23.63
C ASP A 59 10.68 9.83 -22.72
N LEU A 60 9.50 10.42 -22.54
CA LEU A 60 9.30 11.64 -21.75
C LEU A 60 8.90 11.36 -20.29
N ALA A 61 8.46 10.13 -20.00
CA ALA A 61 8.05 9.68 -18.68
C ALA A 61 9.17 9.86 -17.64
N PRO A 62 8.89 10.56 -16.52
CA PRO A 62 9.79 10.57 -15.38
C PRO A 62 10.11 9.15 -14.91
N PRO A 63 11.30 8.90 -14.30
CA PRO A 63 11.72 7.56 -13.89
C PRO A 63 10.73 6.82 -12.96
N HIS A 64 9.83 7.54 -12.28
CA HIS A 64 8.81 6.99 -11.39
C HIS A 64 7.46 6.65 -12.08
N GLN A 65 7.28 7.00 -13.36
CA GLN A 65 6.03 6.75 -14.10
C GLN A 65 6.18 5.68 -15.19
N ARG A 66 7.38 5.17 -15.43
CA ARG A 66 7.58 4.08 -16.39
C ARG A 66 6.75 2.88 -15.93
N PRO A 67 5.81 2.35 -16.74
CA PRO A 67 5.03 1.18 -16.36
C PRO A 67 6.00 0.00 -16.20
N VAL A 68 6.42 -0.26 -14.96
CA VAL A 68 7.22 -1.45 -14.66
C VAL A 68 6.26 -2.63 -14.81
N THR A 69 6.51 -3.45 -15.84
CA THR A 69 5.82 -4.70 -16.11
C THR A 69 5.56 -5.43 -14.79
N ALA A 70 4.29 -5.67 -14.47
CA ALA A 70 3.87 -6.26 -13.22
C ALA A 70 4.54 -7.63 -13.03
N GLY A 71 5.61 -7.65 -12.23
CA GLY A 71 6.20 -8.89 -11.74
C GLY A 71 5.27 -9.57 -10.73
N PRO A 72 5.56 -10.82 -10.34
CA PRO A 72 4.79 -11.51 -9.30
C PRO A 72 4.84 -10.72 -7.98
N VAL A 73 3.67 -10.52 -7.37
CA VAL A 73 3.53 -9.86 -6.06
C VAL A 73 4.04 -10.80 -4.97
N ILE A 74 5.09 -10.37 -4.26
CA ILE A 74 5.80 -11.19 -3.26
C ILE A 74 5.20 -11.00 -1.87
N ALA A 75 4.70 -9.80 -1.56
CA ALA A 75 4.06 -9.50 -0.29
C ALA A 75 2.98 -8.42 -0.43
N ARG A 76 1.95 -8.47 0.42
CA ARG A 76 0.90 -7.45 0.52
C ARG A 76 0.70 -7.07 1.98
N PHE A 77 0.78 -5.78 2.27
CA PHE A 77 0.61 -5.19 3.59
C PHE A 77 -0.54 -4.19 3.53
N GLY A 78 -1.76 -4.66 3.77
CA GLY A 78 -2.96 -3.81 3.64
C GLY A 78 -3.10 -3.28 2.21
N SER A 79 -2.88 -1.97 2.04
CA SER A 79 -2.91 -1.26 0.75
C SER A 79 -1.55 -1.16 0.04
N ILE A 80 -0.47 -1.69 0.63
CA ILE A 80 0.86 -1.71 0.01
C ILE A 80 1.08 -3.06 -0.65
N GLU A 81 1.38 -3.05 -1.95
CA GLU A 81 1.75 -4.25 -2.70
C GLU A 81 3.23 -4.21 -3.04
N VAL A 82 3.97 -5.21 -2.60
CA VAL A 82 5.41 -5.33 -2.83
C VAL A 82 5.64 -6.36 -3.93
N THR A 83 6.22 -5.90 -5.03
CA THR A 83 6.63 -6.71 -6.18
C THR A 83 8.16 -6.94 -6.13
N ALA A 84 8.67 -7.88 -6.92
CA ALA A 84 10.11 -8.21 -7.01
C ALA A 84 11.04 -6.99 -7.21
N THR A 85 10.57 -5.94 -7.87
CA THR A 85 11.38 -4.77 -8.23
C THR A 85 10.78 -3.45 -7.75
N THR A 86 9.53 -3.44 -7.28
CA THR A 86 8.80 -2.18 -7.07
C THR A 86 7.73 -2.34 -6.00
N VAL A 87 7.50 -1.27 -5.24
CA VAL A 87 6.51 -1.17 -4.17
C VAL A 87 5.40 -0.24 -4.64
N ARG A 88 4.15 -0.71 -4.62
CA ARG A 88 2.96 0.10 -4.89
C ARG A 88 2.31 0.45 -3.56
N ALA A 89 2.27 1.73 -3.23
CA ALA A 89 1.54 2.27 -2.09
C ALA A 89 0.49 3.27 -2.60
N PRO A 90 -0.53 3.65 -1.79
CA PRO A 90 -1.53 4.65 -2.19
C PRO A 90 -0.94 6.00 -2.59
N SER A 91 0.27 6.29 -2.13
CA SER A 91 1.04 7.50 -2.38
C SER A 91 1.85 7.50 -3.67
N GLY A 92 2.02 6.34 -4.30
CA GLY A 92 2.86 6.21 -5.48
C GLY A 92 3.58 4.87 -5.58
N VAL A 93 4.36 4.76 -6.64
CA VAL A 93 5.12 3.58 -7.00
C VAL A 93 6.60 3.90 -6.86
N PHE A 94 7.33 3.17 -6.03
CA PHE A 94 8.76 3.41 -5.77
C PHE A 94 9.59 2.12 -5.87
N PRO A 95 10.87 2.20 -6.27
CA PRO A 95 11.72 1.01 -6.44
C PRO A 95 11.99 0.31 -5.11
N LEU A 96 12.06 -1.03 -5.14
CA LEU A 96 12.37 -1.83 -3.95
C LEU A 96 13.84 -1.63 -3.50
N HIS A 97 14.75 -1.51 -4.47
CA HIS A 97 16.18 -1.30 -4.22
C HIS A 97 16.41 -0.01 -3.42
N GLY A 98 17.09 -0.11 -2.29
CA GLY A 98 17.43 1.06 -1.45
C GLY A 98 16.29 1.56 -0.56
N SER A 99 15.11 0.92 -0.60
CA SER A 99 14.02 1.25 0.32
C SER A 99 14.28 0.73 1.74
N VAL A 100 14.09 1.58 2.74
CA VAL A 100 14.25 1.25 4.16
C VAL A 100 12.90 0.84 4.73
N TRP A 101 12.80 -0.41 5.17
CA TRP A 101 11.63 -0.95 5.82
C TRP A 101 11.87 -1.01 7.33
N ARG A 102 10.99 -0.37 8.11
CA ARG A 102 10.97 -0.43 9.57
C ARG A 102 9.59 -0.81 10.05
N CYS A 103 9.53 -1.72 11.01
CA CYS A 103 8.30 -2.07 11.71
C CYS A 103 8.35 -1.42 13.10
N PHE A 104 7.29 -0.72 13.49
CA PHE A 104 7.09 -0.25 14.85
C PHE A 104 5.89 -0.97 15.45
N ASP A 105 6.09 -1.58 16.61
CA ASP A 105 5.04 -2.32 17.29
C ASP A 105 4.27 -1.38 18.23
N TYR A 106 3.03 -1.02 17.86
CA TYR A 106 2.14 -0.14 18.62
C TYR A 106 0.99 -0.94 19.26
N TRP A 107 1.32 -2.07 19.90
CA TRP A 107 0.35 -2.84 20.69
C TRP A 107 0.14 -2.21 22.08
N ARG A 108 -1.10 -1.82 22.40
CA ARG A 108 -1.48 -1.35 23.73
C ARG A 108 -2.35 -2.41 24.39
N THR A 109 -1.86 -3.05 25.45
CA THR A 109 -2.68 -3.99 26.22
C THR A 109 -3.68 -3.22 27.08
N GLU A 110 -4.95 -3.24 26.67
CA GLU A 110 -6.04 -2.73 27.50
C GLU A 110 -6.58 -3.84 28.41
N ARG A 111 -6.60 -3.59 29.72
CA ARG A 111 -7.25 -4.45 30.71
C ARG A 111 -8.71 -4.04 30.84
N VAL A 112 -9.62 -4.83 30.28
CA VAL A 112 -11.06 -4.56 30.33
C VAL A 112 -11.72 -5.48 31.36
N THR A 113 -12.62 -4.94 32.18
CA THR A 113 -13.46 -5.76 33.06
C THR A 113 -14.50 -6.47 32.19
N PRO A 114 -14.52 -7.81 32.11
CA PRO A 114 -15.36 -8.50 31.14
C PRO A 114 -16.83 -8.36 31.50
N THR A 115 -17.70 -8.22 30.50
CA THR A 115 -19.14 -7.97 30.67
C THR A 115 -19.81 -9.06 31.51
N TRP A 116 -19.38 -10.31 31.36
CA TRP A 116 -19.91 -11.42 32.14
C TRP A 116 -19.61 -11.31 33.64
N ALA A 117 -18.44 -10.74 34.01
CA ALA A 117 -18.07 -10.55 35.41
C ALA A 117 -18.92 -9.46 36.07
N ILE A 118 -19.26 -8.41 35.32
CA ILE A 118 -20.22 -7.38 35.75
C ILE A 118 -21.60 -8.01 35.97
N ALA A 119 -22.08 -8.84 35.04
CA ALA A 119 -23.37 -9.51 35.15
C ALA A 119 -23.44 -10.48 36.36
N ALA A 120 -22.39 -11.29 36.57
CA ALA A 120 -22.29 -12.19 37.71
C ALA A 120 -22.27 -11.43 39.04
N ALA A 121 -21.55 -10.30 39.11
CA ALA A 121 -21.50 -9.45 40.29
C ALA A 121 -22.88 -8.85 40.63
N VAL A 122 -23.63 -8.38 39.63
CA VAL A 122 -24.99 -7.83 39.84
C VAL A 122 -25.96 -8.91 40.32
N LEU A 123 -25.93 -10.09 39.69
CA LEU A 123 -26.85 -11.18 40.03
C LEU A 123 -26.58 -11.78 41.41
N GLY A 124 -25.30 -11.94 41.78
CA GLY A 124 -24.89 -12.55 43.04
C GLY A 124 -24.93 -11.62 44.26
N PHE A 125 -25.04 -10.29 44.05
CA PHE A 125 -24.92 -9.30 45.13
C PHE A 125 -25.94 -9.50 46.25
N LEU A 126 -27.15 -9.96 45.93
CA LEU A 126 -28.22 -10.14 46.92
C LEU A 126 -27.99 -11.34 47.86
N VAL A 127 -27.26 -12.36 47.40
CA VAL A 127 -27.09 -13.63 48.12
C VAL A 127 -25.72 -13.69 48.79
N VAL A 128 -24.67 -13.26 48.08
CA VAL A 128 -23.28 -13.35 48.55
C VAL A 128 -22.50 -12.09 48.14
N PRO A 129 -22.69 -10.95 48.85
CA PRO A 129 -22.18 -9.65 48.42
C PRO A 129 -20.64 -9.61 48.37
N PHE A 130 -19.96 -10.24 49.32
CA PHE A 130 -18.49 -10.28 49.36
C PHE A 130 -17.88 -11.12 48.23
N VAL A 131 -18.52 -12.24 47.85
CA VAL A 131 -18.03 -13.11 46.76
C VAL A 131 -18.30 -12.46 45.40
N SER A 132 -19.40 -11.73 45.24
CA SER A 132 -19.70 -10.98 44.01
C SER A 132 -18.67 -9.89 43.72
N LEU A 133 -18.14 -9.22 44.75
CA LEU A 133 -17.08 -8.22 44.58
C LEU A 133 -15.78 -8.83 44.01
N LEU A 134 -15.51 -10.11 44.26
CA LEU A 134 -14.36 -10.82 43.70
C LEU A 134 -14.44 -10.95 42.18
N PHE A 135 -15.64 -10.98 41.59
CA PHE A 135 -15.81 -11.04 40.13
C PHE A 135 -15.35 -9.76 39.44
N LEU A 136 -15.48 -8.58 40.08
CA LEU A 136 -14.98 -7.32 39.53
C LEU A 136 -13.45 -7.24 39.50
N LEU A 137 -12.75 -8.13 40.22
CA LEU A 137 -11.29 -8.26 40.12
C LEU A 137 -10.85 -9.01 38.86
N VAL A 138 -11.76 -9.73 38.19
CA VAL A 138 -11.44 -10.38 36.92
C VAL A 138 -11.18 -9.30 35.88
N LYS A 139 -9.94 -9.20 35.43
CA LYS A 139 -9.53 -8.37 34.30
C LYS A 139 -9.23 -9.27 33.13
N GLU A 140 -9.96 -9.07 32.03
CA GLU A 140 -9.68 -9.76 30.78
C GLU A 140 -8.58 -9.01 30.04
N HIS A 141 -7.54 -9.73 29.65
CA HIS A 141 -6.49 -9.19 28.79
C HIS A 141 -6.97 -9.27 27.35
N ARG A 142 -7.38 -8.14 26.77
CA ARG A 142 -7.66 -8.05 25.33
C ARG A 142 -6.47 -7.42 24.62
N THR A 143 -5.83 -8.19 23.76
CA THR A 143 -4.75 -7.70 22.90
C THR A 143 -5.41 -7.00 21.72
N VAL A 144 -5.40 -5.66 21.73
CA VAL A 144 -5.85 -4.83 20.61
C VAL A 144 -4.66 -3.93 20.26
N GLY A 145 -4.12 -4.09 19.05
CA GLY A 145 -2.92 -3.36 18.64
C GLY A 145 -2.86 -3.16 17.14
N VAL A 146 -2.24 -2.06 16.73
CA VAL A 146 -1.88 -1.78 15.34
C VAL A 146 -0.39 -1.99 15.17
N LEU A 147 -0.02 -2.74 14.14
CA LEU A 147 1.37 -2.99 13.77
C LEU A 147 1.69 -2.04 12.62
N GLN A 148 2.58 -1.09 12.87
CA GLN A 148 2.85 0.02 11.98
C GLN A 148 4.04 -0.34 11.08
N VAL A 149 3.78 -0.52 9.78
CA VAL A 149 4.83 -0.82 8.79
C VAL A 149 5.18 0.47 8.07
N CYS A 150 6.45 0.87 8.18
CA CYS A 150 7.01 2.06 7.56
C CYS A 150 7.92 1.66 6.40
N ALA A 151 7.61 2.09 5.18
CA ALA A 151 8.50 2.01 4.03
C ALA A 151 8.99 3.42 3.66
N TRP A 152 10.29 3.57 3.42
CA TRP A 152 10.89 4.85 3.01
C TRP A 152 11.79 4.65 1.79
N ASP A 153 11.69 5.52 0.79
CA ASP A 153 12.56 5.54 -0.39
C ASP A 153 13.68 6.60 -0.32
N GLY A 154 13.81 7.29 0.83
CA GLY A 154 14.73 8.41 1.05
C GLY A 154 14.06 9.79 0.93
N THR A 155 12.89 9.88 0.29
CA THR A 155 12.13 11.13 0.09
C THR A 155 10.71 11.08 0.67
N HIS A 156 10.01 9.94 0.60
CA HIS A 156 8.61 9.82 1.03
C HIS A 156 8.36 8.67 2.00
N GLN A 157 7.99 8.98 3.25
CA GLN A 157 7.70 7.98 4.28
C GLN A 157 6.24 7.53 4.21
N HIS A 158 6.01 6.23 4.05
CA HIS A 158 4.67 5.64 4.06
C HIS A 158 4.48 4.71 5.23
N VAL A 159 3.41 4.97 5.95
CA VAL A 159 3.04 4.30 7.19
C VAL A 159 1.70 3.63 6.96
N VAL A 160 1.64 2.33 7.19
CA VAL A 160 0.38 1.57 7.20
C VAL A 160 0.20 0.89 8.53
N ASP A 161 -0.97 1.12 9.14
CA ASP A 161 -1.39 0.49 10.38
C ASP A 161 -2.17 -0.78 10.07
N LEU A 162 -1.59 -1.93 10.42
CA LEU A 162 -2.24 -3.23 10.29
C LEU A 162 -2.85 -3.62 11.64
N PRO A 163 -4.18 -3.73 11.77
CA PRO A 163 -4.80 -4.21 13.00
C PRO A 163 -4.47 -5.70 13.19
N VAL A 164 -3.79 -6.04 14.28
CA VAL A 164 -3.41 -7.43 14.57
C VAL A 164 -4.19 -7.93 15.76
N GLY A 165 -5.05 -8.93 15.53
CA GLY A 165 -5.86 -9.56 16.58
C GLY A 165 -5.20 -10.77 17.26
N ASN A 166 -4.05 -11.24 16.75
CA ASN A 166 -3.40 -12.46 17.22
C ASN A 166 -1.86 -12.32 17.23
N PRO A 167 -1.17 -12.65 18.34
CA PRO A 167 0.30 -12.62 18.41
C PRO A 167 1.02 -13.48 17.37
N VAL A 168 0.37 -14.54 16.86
CA VAL A 168 0.93 -15.38 15.78
C VAL A 168 0.95 -14.62 14.44
N GLN A 169 -0.08 -13.82 14.15
CA GLN A 169 -0.10 -12.95 12.97
C GLN A 169 0.96 -11.86 13.05
N ALA A 170 1.18 -11.28 14.23
CA ALA A 170 2.24 -10.26 14.42
C ALA A 170 3.62 -10.80 14.01
N ARG A 171 3.98 -12.00 14.50
CA ARG A 171 5.26 -12.66 14.15
C ARG A 171 5.37 -12.96 12.65
N ALA A 172 4.29 -13.40 12.02
CA ALA A 172 4.28 -13.66 10.58
C ALA A 172 4.55 -12.38 9.78
N ILE A 173 3.91 -11.27 10.16
CA ILE A 173 4.11 -9.97 9.50
C ILE A 173 5.55 -9.47 9.72
N GLU A 174 6.07 -9.59 10.93
CA GLU A 174 7.45 -9.21 11.25
C GLU A 174 8.48 -9.99 10.41
N HIS A 175 8.28 -11.31 10.26
CA HIS A 175 9.11 -12.13 9.37
C HIS A 175 9.02 -11.70 7.91
N GLN A 176 7.82 -11.35 7.41
CA GLN A 176 7.63 -10.87 6.04
C GLN A 176 8.31 -9.51 5.81
N VAL A 177 8.19 -8.57 6.75
CA VAL A 177 8.87 -7.27 6.67
C VAL A 177 10.38 -7.46 6.66
N GLY A 178 10.92 -8.36 7.50
CA GLY A 178 12.34 -8.69 7.51
C GLY A 178 12.84 -9.27 6.18
N TYR A 179 12.04 -10.14 5.56
CA TYR A 179 12.36 -10.71 4.24
C TYR A 179 12.37 -9.64 3.14
N VAL A 180 11.39 -8.74 3.12
CA VAL A 180 11.32 -7.62 2.16
C VAL A 180 12.49 -6.66 2.36
N ALA A 181 12.83 -6.34 3.61
CA ALA A 181 13.98 -5.51 3.94
C ALA A 181 15.31 -6.14 3.48
N ALA A 182 15.43 -7.47 3.55
CA ALA A 182 16.60 -8.19 3.05
C ALA A 182 16.69 -8.14 1.52
N LEU A 183 15.59 -8.35 0.82
CA LEU A 183 15.50 -8.22 -0.64
C LEU A 183 15.84 -6.79 -1.10
N ALA A 184 15.34 -5.76 -0.41
CA ALA A 184 15.62 -4.36 -0.73
C ALA A 184 17.11 -3.97 -0.60
N ARG A 185 17.88 -4.69 0.23
CA ARG A 185 19.34 -4.51 0.38
C ARG A 185 20.17 -5.34 -0.60
N ALA A 186 19.60 -6.42 -1.11
CA ALA A 186 20.29 -7.39 -1.96
C ALA A 186 20.08 -7.15 -3.46
N ALA A 187 18.95 -6.52 -3.82
CA ALA A 187 18.72 -5.95 -5.14
C ALA A 187 19.63 -4.76 -5.36
#